data_AF-A0A1C3XCD7-F1
#
_entry.id   AF-A0A1C3XCD7-F1
#
_cell.length_a   1.000
_cell.length_b   1.000
_cell.length_c   1.000
_cell.angle_alpha   90.00
_cell.angle_beta   90.00
_cell.angle_gamma   90.00
#
_symmetry.space_group_name_H-M   'P 1'
#
loop_
_entity.id
_entity.type
_entity.pdbx_description
1 polymer ?
#
loop_
_entity_poly.entity_id
_entity_poly.type
_entity_poly.pdbx_seq_one_letter_code
_entity_poly.pdbx_strand_id
1 'polypeptide(L)'
;MHVQNPIVPAGLGLRLPDPTSAGAIGPPDLETSDVASREAYERGGDAGMRETQDEENPYPEGCVLAKAFEHGYLDGQKARR
;
A
#
# COMPACT_ATOMS: atom_id res chain seq x y z
N MET A 1 -12.45 -39.49 -8.65
CA MET A 1 -11.09 -38.97 -8.87
C MET A 1 -11.04 -38.32 -10.24
N HIS A 2 -10.99 -36.99 -10.31
CA HIS A 2 -10.37 -36.27 -11.42
C HIS A 2 -10.09 -34.84 -10.95
N VAL A 3 -8.81 -34.53 -10.86
CA VAL A 3 -8.27 -33.20 -10.58
C VAL A 3 -8.19 -32.47 -11.91
N GLN A 4 -8.78 -31.28 -12.02
CA GLN A 4 -8.51 -30.38 -13.13
C GLN A 4 -8.25 -29.01 -12.52
N ASN A 5 -6.97 -28.66 -12.49
CA ASN A 5 -6.44 -27.39 -12.07
C ASN A 5 -6.32 -26.50 -13.33
N PRO A 6 -7.17 -25.48 -13.54
CA PRO A 6 -6.92 -24.52 -14.61
C PRO A 6 -5.91 -23.48 -14.11
N ILE A 7 -4.74 -23.48 -14.75
CA ILE A 7 -3.77 -22.38 -14.72
C ILE A 7 -4.48 -21.12 -15.19
N VAL A 8 -4.79 -20.23 -14.25
CA VAL A 8 -5.33 -18.88 -14.52
C VAL A 8 -4.16 -17.93 -14.73
N PRO A 9 -4.05 -17.25 -15.89
CA PRO A 9 -3.15 -16.11 -16.01
C PRO A 9 -3.71 -14.97 -15.16
N ALA A 10 -2.83 -14.33 -14.39
CA ALA A 10 -3.09 -13.15 -13.60
C ALA A 10 -3.44 -11.95 -14.51
N GLY A 11 -4.68 -11.92 -14.98
CA GLY A 11 -5.31 -10.73 -15.53
C GLY A 11 -5.99 -9.99 -14.38
N LEU A 12 -5.22 -9.24 -13.58
CA LEU A 12 -5.76 -8.25 -12.68
C LEU A 12 -6.50 -7.20 -13.53
N GLY A 13 -7.79 -7.42 -13.70
CA GLY A 13 -8.75 -6.45 -14.22
C GLY A 13 -8.88 -5.29 -13.23
N LEU A 14 -7.84 -4.45 -13.17
CA LEU A 14 -7.93 -3.10 -12.62
C LEU A 14 -8.82 -2.30 -13.57
N ARG A 15 -10.14 -2.38 -13.34
CA ARG A 15 -11.10 -1.46 -13.94
C ARG A 15 -10.84 -0.08 -13.32
N LEU A 16 -9.97 0.66 -13.99
CA LEU A 16 -9.66 2.07 -13.75
C LEU A 16 -10.98 2.87 -13.93
N PRO A 17 -11.46 3.64 -12.93
CA PRO A 17 -12.56 4.57 -13.17
C PRO A 17 -12.07 5.73 -14.05
N ASP A 18 -12.85 6.08 -15.07
CA ASP A 18 -12.53 7.09 -16.09
C ASP A 18 -12.16 8.46 -15.50
N PRO A 19 -11.14 9.16 -16.04
CA PRO A 19 -10.69 10.45 -15.54
C PRO A 19 -11.37 11.58 -16.31
N THR A 20 -12.67 11.82 -16.13
CA THR A 20 -13.27 13.07 -16.65
C THR A 20 -14.49 13.51 -15.86
N SER A 21 -14.26 14.12 -14.70
CA SER A 21 -15.14 15.19 -14.22
C SER A 21 -14.32 16.17 -13.39
N ALA A 22 -14.02 17.31 -14.01
CA ALA A 22 -13.37 18.44 -13.37
C ALA A 22 -14.31 19.06 -12.34
N GLY A 23 -14.17 18.66 -11.08
CA GLY A 23 -14.52 19.48 -9.93
C GLY A 23 -13.23 20.14 -9.43
N ALA A 24 -13.23 21.47 -9.34
CA ALA A 24 -12.09 22.24 -8.87
C ALA A 24 -11.59 21.75 -7.52
N ILE A 25 -10.48 21.02 -7.53
CA ILE A 25 -9.59 20.86 -6.39
C ILE A 25 -8.27 21.40 -6.91
N GLY A 26 -7.69 22.42 -6.27
CA GLY A 26 -6.29 22.78 -6.51
C GLY A 26 -5.44 21.51 -6.49
N PRO A 27 -4.25 21.47 -7.14
CA PRO A 27 -3.46 20.25 -7.23
C PRO A 27 -3.46 19.60 -5.85
N PRO A 28 -3.95 18.35 -5.68
CA PRO A 28 -3.82 17.70 -4.39
C PRO A 28 -2.35 17.82 -4.11
N ASP A 29 -2.02 18.45 -2.98
CA ASP A 29 -0.67 18.90 -2.64
C ASP A 29 0.28 17.70 -2.76
N LEU A 30 0.76 17.47 -3.97
CA LEU A 30 1.26 16.16 -4.41
C LEU A 30 2.62 15.94 -3.78
N GLU A 31 3.32 17.04 -3.52
CA GLU A 31 4.56 17.09 -2.79
C GLU A 31 4.38 16.64 -1.33
N THR A 32 3.35 17.14 -0.64
CA THR A 32 3.08 16.75 0.75
C THR A 32 2.44 15.35 0.83
N SER A 33 1.70 14.98 -0.22
CA SER A 33 1.39 13.63 -0.70
C SER A 33 2.56 12.65 -0.60
N ASP A 34 3.65 13.01 -1.26
CA ASP A 34 4.84 12.19 -1.46
C ASP A 34 5.68 12.11 -0.17
N VAL A 35 5.87 13.24 0.51
CA VAL A 35 6.57 13.30 1.80
C VAL A 35 5.85 12.46 2.85
N ALA A 36 4.54 12.60 3.00
CA ALA A 36 3.78 11.82 3.96
C ALA A 36 3.77 10.32 3.61
N SER A 37 3.73 9.97 2.32
CA SER A 37 3.83 8.57 1.87
C SER A 37 5.19 7.97 2.18
N ARG A 38 6.27 8.73 2.00
CA ARG A 38 7.61 8.31 2.39
C ARG A 38 7.73 8.12 3.91
N GLU A 39 7.23 9.07 4.70
CA GLU A 39 7.23 8.95 6.16
C GLU A 39 6.42 7.73 6.63
N ALA A 40 5.29 7.43 5.98
CA ALA A 40 4.50 6.24 6.24
C ALA A 40 5.28 4.96 5.92
N TYR A 41 6.01 4.92 4.80
CA TYR A 41 6.89 3.81 4.45
C TYR A 41 8.02 3.61 5.47
N GLU A 42 8.71 4.68 5.86
CA GLU A 42 9.78 4.62 6.86
C GLU A 42 9.23 4.10 8.20
N ARG A 43 8.12 4.66 8.67
CA ARG A 43 7.44 4.22 9.90
C ARG A 43 7.00 2.76 9.82
N GLY A 44 6.49 2.33 8.67
CA GLY A 44 6.19 0.93 8.40
C GLY A 44 7.45 0.07 8.57
N GLY A 45 8.56 0.46 7.95
CA GLY A 45 9.85 -0.21 8.05
C GLY A 45 10.32 -0.40 9.49
N ASP A 46 10.31 0.68 10.28
CA ASP A 46 10.64 0.64 11.71
C ASP A 46 9.72 -0.33 12.47
N ALA A 47 8.42 -0.27 12.21
CA ALA A 47 7.43 -1.17 12.80
C ALA A 47 7.68 -2.64 12.42
N GLY A 48 8.09 -2.90 11.18
CA GLY A 48 8.42 -4.23 10.67
C GLY A 48 9.71 -4.82 11.27
N MET A 49 10.65 -3.96 11.68
CA MET A 49 11.87 -4.38 12.36
C MET A 49 11.65 -4.69 13.85
N ARG A 50 10.57 -4.16 14.47
CA ARG A 50 10.22 -4.46 15.86
C ARG A 50 9.74 -5.90 16.01
N GLU A 51 10.01 -6.51 17.16
CA GLU A 51 9.62 -7.90 17.46
C GLU A 51 8.10 -8.05 17.70
N THR A 52 7.43 -6.97 18.10
CA THR A 52 6.00 -6.91 18.39
C THR A 52 5.21 -6.66 17.11
N GLN A 53 4.35 -7.61 16.72
CA GLN A 53 3.48 -7.51 15.53
C GLN A 53 2.18 -6.71 15.79
N ASP A 54 2.04 -6.10 16.96
CA ASP A 54 0.82 -5.36 17.35
C ASP A 54 0.70 -3.95 16.73
N GLU A 55 1.68 -3.50 15.95
CA GLU A 55 1.59 -2.18 15.30
C GLU A 55 0.74 -2.27 14.03
N GLU A 56 -0.57 -2.16 14.23
CA GLU A 56 -1.56 -2.07 13.16
C GLU A 56 -1.40 -0.77 12.37
N ASN A 57 -1.77 -0.78 11.10
CA ASN A 57 -1.61 0.38 10.22
C ASN A 57 -2.47 1.55 10.71
N PRO A 58 -1.88 2.69 11.11
CA PRO A 58 -2.63 3.82 11.65
C PRO A 58 -3.37 4.62 10.56
N TYR A 59 -3.15 4.32 9.29
CA TYR A 59 -3.75 5.02 8.17
C TYR A 59 -5.04 4.33 7.70
N PRO A 60 -6.03 5.12 7.24
CA PRO A 60 -7.27 4.57 6.71
C PRO A 60 -7.02 3.64 5.52
N GLU A 61 -7.73 2.50 5.51
CA GLU A 61 -7.61 1.49 4.48
C GLU A 61 -7.91 2.06 3.08
N GLY A 62 -7.10 1.67 2.09
CA GLY A 62 -7.24 2.11 0.70
C GLY A 62 -6.55 3.43 0.35
N CYS A 63 -6.02 4.17 1.34
CA CYS A 63 -5.20 5.36 1.09
C CYS A 63 -3.75 5.01 0.69
N VAL A 64 -3.08 5.94 0.01
CA VAL A 64 -1.67 5.78 -0.43
C VAL A 64 -0.73 5.60 0.77
N LEU A 65 -0.99 6.33 1.86
CA LEU A 65 -0.25 6.24 3.13
C LEU A 65 -0.33 4.84 3.75
N ALA A 66 -1.52 4.25 3.75
CA ALA A 66 -1.72 2.91 4.28
C ALA A 66 -0.89 1.88 3.51
N LYS A 67 -0.95 1.94 2.17
CA LYS A 67 -0.16 1.07 1.30
C LYS A 67 1.34 1.27 1.49
N ALA A 68 1.79 2.51 1.67
CA ALA A 68 3.19 2.82 1.89
C ALA A 68 3.69 2.23 3.23
N PHE A 69 2.91 2.39 4.30
CA PHE A 69 3.20 1.77 5.60
C PHE A 69 3.27 0.25 5.51
N GLU A 70 2.29 -0.41 4.89
CA GLU A 70 2.29 -1.87 4.72
C GLU A 70 3.53 -2.36 3.95
N HIS A 71 3.91 -1.63 2.89
CA HIS A 71 5.10 -1.95 2.12
C HIS A 71 6.37 -1.83 2.96
N GLY A 72 6.51 -0.71 3.68
CA GLY A 72 7.64 -0.49 4.59
C GLY A 72 7.71 -1.60 5.64
N TYR A 73 6.58 -1.93 6.26
CA TYR A 73 6.47 -2.97 7.28
C TYR A 73 6.94 -4.33 6.81
N LEU A 74 6.52 -4.76 5.62
CA LEU A 74 6.99 -6.00 5.02
C LEU A 74 8.50 -5.97 4.74
N ASP A 75 9.04 -4.84 4.29
CA ASP A 75 10.48 -4.68 4.04
C ASP A 75 11.30 -4.68 5.34
N GLY A 76 10.80 -4.05 6.41
CA GLY A 76 11.38 -4.10 7.75
C GLY A 76 11.42 -5.53 8.31
N GLN A 77 10.32 -6.29 8.15
CA GLN A 77 10.30 -7.70 8.58
C GLN A 77 11.30 -8.57 7.82
N LYS A 78 11.47 -8.33 6.50
CA LYS A 78 12.49 -9.02 5.70
C LYS A 78 13.89 -8.67 6.17
N ALA A 79 14.17 -7.40 6.47
CA ALA A 79 15.48 -6.94 6.94
C ALA A 79 15.84 -7.46 8.34
N ARG A 80 14.82 -7.74 9.18
CA ARG A 80 14.97 -8.36 10.50
C ARG A 80 15.36 -9.85 10.44
N ARG A 81 15.13 -10.53 9.30
CA ARG A 81 15.27 -11.98 9.16
C ARG A 81 16.67 -12.39 8.69
#